data_AF-A0A4Q1ADD2-F1
#
_entry.id   AF-A0A4Q1ADD2-F1
#
_cell.length_a   1.000
_cell.length_b   1.000
_cell.length_c   1.000
_cell.angle_alpha   90.00
_cell.angle_beta   90.00
_cell.angle_gamma   90.00
#
_symmetry.space_group_name_H-M   'P 1'
#
loop_
_entity.id
_entity.type
_entity.pdbx_description
1 polymer ?
#
loop_
_entity_poly.entity_id
_entity_poly.type
_entity_poly.pdbx_seq_one_letter_code
_entity_poly.pdbx_strand_id
1 'polypeptide(L)'
;MHLKHLKIVSCILALFIGISGFSKDLTNIDKTVIFLEKGLNHQDESTLRFFSDKTYIQHNLRATDGKSGLAHFIEYLKTTKMEGDVVRVFEDKNFVVAHRMSKLGGKDRHVIDIFRFKDGLIVEHWDNIQFLKKPLNIVDGYPTKVTDLDKTKANKQLVREYLKDKNYVKTYMVLGQGNFVVSVSEIKKDKDSYSLYQWFTIKDNKIEHIWKVEEKIPPRSKWKNSNGKF
;
A
#
# COMPACT_ATOMS: atom_id res chain seq x y z
N MET A 1 -5.70 -20.64 21.15
CA MET A 1 -6.92 -20.14 20.49
C MET A 1 -6.63 -20.02 19.01
N HIS A 2 -7.03 -21.04 18.24
CA HIS A 2 -6.66 -21.22 16.84
C HIS A 2 -7.24 -20.09 15.96
N LEU A 3 -6.37 -19.41 15.20
CA LEU A 3 -6.80 -18.69 14.01
C LEU A 3 -7.30 -19.73 13.01
N LYS A 4 -8.62 -19.84 12.88
CA LYS A 4 -9.24 -20.50 11.74
C LYS A 4 -8.79 -19.74 10.48
N HIS A 5 -8.25 -20.48 9.53
CA HIS A 5 -7.96 -20.04 8.17
C HIS A 5 -9.20 -19.36 7.57
N LEU A 6 -9.26 -18.04 7.64
CA LEU A 6 -10.16 -17.27 6.79
C LEU A 6 -9.37 -17.02 5.51
N LYS A 7 -9.64 -17.83 4.48
CA LYS A 7 -9.19 -17.57 3.11
C LYS A 7 -9.84 -16.26 2.65
N ILE A 8 -9.17 -15.14 2.88
CA ILE A 8 -9.62 -13.83 2.44
C ILE A 8 -9.10 -13.66 1.00
N VAL A 9 -10.04 -13.72 0.05
CA VAL A 9 -9.89 -13.42 -1.38
C VAL A 9 -8.99 -14.38 -2.18
N SER A 10 -9.45 -15.63 -2.33
CA SER A 10 -9.18 -16.40 -3.56
C SER A 10 -10.37 -16.21 -4.50
N CYS A 11 -10.39 -15.11 -5.25
CA CYS A 11 -11.45 -14.85 -6.23
C CYS A 11 -10.97 -13.97 -7.39
N ILE A 12 -9.84 -14.34 -7.99
CA ILE A 12 -9.63 -14.22 -9.45
C ILE A 12 -8.76 -15.41 -9.88
N LEU A 13 -9.37 -16.58 -10.02
CA LEU A 13 -8.88 -17.59 -10.96
C LEU A 13 -10.14 -18.20 -11.60
N ALA A 14 -10.70 -17.48 -12.57
CA ALA A 14 -11.66 -18.11 -13.47
C ALA A 14 -10.91 -19.22 -14.21
N LEU A 15 -11.38 -20.47 -14.10
CA LEU A 15 -11.03 -21.52 -15.03
C LEU A 15 -11.46 -21.07 -16.42
N PHE A 16 -10.50 -20.69 -17.26
CA PHE A 16 -10.74 -20.55 -18.70
C PHE A 16 -10.66 -21.94 -19.33
N ILE A 17 -11.83 -22.52 -19.57
CA ILE A 17 -11.98 -23.53 -20.61
C ILE A 17 -11.84 -22.80 -21.95
N GLY A 18 -11.01 -23.36 -22.82
CA GLY A 18 -10.42 -22.70 -23.98
C GLY A 18 -11.40 -21.97 -24.90
N ILE A 19 -11.11 -20.68 -25.09
CA ILE A 19 -11.27 -19.99 -26.36
C ILE A 19 -9.95 -19.27 -26.59
N SER A 20 -9.28 -19.61 -27.69
CA SER A 20 -8.05 -18.99 -28.14
C SER A 20 -8.30 -17.53 -28.54
N GLY A 21 -7.44 -16.64 -28.06
CA GLY A 21 -7.31 -15.27 -28.58
C GLY A 21 -7.94 -14.18 -27.73
N PHE A 22 -7.28 -13.84 -26.61
CA PHE A 22 -7.01 -12.49 -26.08
C PHE A 22 -6.38 -12.71 -24.69
N SER A 23 -5.06 -12.66 -24.58
CA SER A 23 -4.44 -12.52 -23.25
C SER A 23 -4.89 -11.16 -22.74
N LYS A 24 -5.78 -11.12 -21.75
CA LYS A 24 -6.22 -9.85 -21.16
C LYS A 24 -5.01 -9.21 -20.49
N ASP A 25 -4.58 -8.05 -20.98
CA ASP A 25 -3.52 -7.29 -20.35
C ASP A 25 -3.85 -7.02 -18.88
N LEU A 26 -2.88 -7.26 -18.00
CA LEU A 26 -3.02 -7.03 -16.57
C LEU A 26 -3.25 -5.54 -16.30
N THR A 27 -4.28 -5.21 -15.52
CA THR A 27 -4.48 -3.85 -15.01
C THR A 27 -3.38 -3.46 -14.02
N ASN A 28 -3.26 -2.18 -13.68
CA ASN A 28 -2.30 -1.75 -12.65
C ASN A 28 -2.65 -2.35 -11.28
N ILE A 29 -3.94 -2.46 -10.95
CA ILE A 29 -4.39 -3.15 -9.72
C ILE A 29 -3.94 -4.62 -9.76
N ASP A 30 -4.13 -5.33 -10.88
CA ASP A 30 -3.69 -6.73 -10.99
C ASP A 30 -2.17 -6.85 -10.79
N LYS A 31 -1.38 -5.98 -11.44
CA LYS A 31 0.08 -5.96 -11.29
C LYS A 31 0.51 -5.69 -9.85
N THR A 32 -0.12 -4.73 -9.19
CA THR A 32 0.12 -4.44 -7.77
C THR A 32 -0.22 -5.64 -6.91
N VAL A 33 -1.43 -6.19 -6.99
CA VAL A 33 -1.82 -7.35 -6.15
C VAL A 33 -0.93 -8.55 -6.42
N ILE A 34 -0.63 -8.86 -7.68
CA ILE A 34 0.27 -9.97 -8.04
C ILE A 34 1.67 -9.75 -7.45
N PHE A 35 2.22 -8.54 -7.52
CA PHE A 35 3.53 -8.25 -6.91
C PHE A 35 3.51 -8.46 -5.39
N LEU A 36 2.46 -8.00 -4.71
CA LEU A 36 2.35 -8.11 -3.26
C LEU A 36 2.19 -9.56 -2.81
N GLU A 37 1.33 -10.30 -3.49
CA GLU A 37 1.05 -11.69 -3.15
C GLU A 37 2.17 -12.63 -3.61
N LYS A 38 2.64 -12.51 -4.86
CA LYS A 38 3.66 -13.43 -5.38
C LYS A 38 5.08 -12.92 -5.13
N GLY A 39 5.34 -11.65 -5.43
CA GLY A 39 6.68 -11.07 -5.28
C GLY A 39 7.13 -10.98 -3.82
N LEU A 40 6.27 -10.51 -2.91
CA LEU A 40 6.65 -10.36 -1.50
C LEU A 40 6.39 -11.62 -0.67
N ASN A 41 5.22 -12.25 -0.77
CA ASN A 41 4.91 -13.42 0.08
C ASN A 41 5.54 -14.72 -0.44
N HIS A 42 5.67 -14.88 -1.76
CA HIS A 42 6.22 -16.11 -2.38
C HIS A 42 7.57 -15.91 -3.07
N GLN A 43 8.17 -14.72 -2.93
CA GLN A 43 9.48 -14.38 -3.48
C GLN A 43 9.62 -14.66 -4.99
N ASP A 44 8.51 -14.49 -5.73
CA ASP A 44 8.47 -14.67 -7.19
C ASP A 44 9.10 -13.47 -7.91
N GLU A 45 10.38 -13.60 -8.23
CA GLU A 45 11.16 -12.59 -8.95
C GLU A 45 10.60 -12.26 -10.34
N SER A 46 9.77 -13.13 -10.95
CA SER A 46 9.16 -12.82 -12.24
C SER A 46 8.31 -11.54 -12.17
N THR A 47 7.78 -11.20 -10.99
CA THR A 47 6.98 -9.99 -10.75
C THR A 47 7.78 -8.69 -10.90
N LEU A 48 9.12 -8.76 -10.85
CA LEU A 48 9.99 -7.61 -11.14
C LEU A 48 9.75 -7.05 -12.54
N ARG A 49 9.22 -7.84 -13.50
CA ARG A 49 8.84 -7.35 -14.84
C ARG A 49 7.83 -6.20 -14.82
N PHE A 50 7.09 -6.01 -13.72
CA PHE A 50 6.15 -4.90 -13.59
C PHE A 50 6.83 -3.56 -13.27
N PHE A 51 8.11 -3.57 -12.92
CA PHE A 51 8.87 -2.38 -12.51
C PHE A 51 9.78 -1.89 -13.63
N SER A 52 9.82 -0.56 -13.81
CA SER A 52 10.73 0.09 -14.74
C SER A 52 12.19 -0.11 -14.32
N ASP A 53 13.02 -0.61 -15.24
CA ASP A 53 14.46 -0.74 -15.02
C ASP A 53 15.17 0.62 -14.93
N LYS A 54 14.60 1.64 -15.57
CA LYS A 54 15.25 2.95 -15.78
C LYS A 54 14.88 3.99 -14.74
N THR A 55 13.63 3.95 -14.26
CA THR A 55 13.04 5.10 -13.56
C THR A 55 12.41 4.72 -12.22
N TYR A 56 12.57 3.48 -11.75
CA TYR A 56 11.94 3.07 -10.49
C TYR A 56 12.58 3.75 -9.28
N ILE A 57 11.75 4.47 -8.52
CA ILE A 57 12.10 5.19 -7.30
C ILE A 57 11.48 4.46 -6.10
N GLN A 58 12.26 4.29 -5.03
CA GLN A 58 11.83 3.61 -3.79
C GLN A 58 11.95 4.55 -2.59
N HIS A 59 10.86 4.70 -1.83
CA HIS A 59 10.81 5.54 -0.63
C HIS A 59 10.90 4.76 0.69
N ASN A 60 10.89 3.42 0.67
CA ASN A 60 11.20 2.62 1.85
C ASN A 60 12.67 2.81 2.23
N LEU A 61 12.90 3.51 3.34
CA LEU A 61 14.24 3.88 3.83
C LEU A 61 15.15 2.69 4.18
N ARG A 62 14.59 1.47 4.25
CA ARG A 62 15.34 0.22 4.48
C ARG A 62 15.73 -0.53 3.21
N ALA A 63 15.27 -0.07 2.04
CA ALA A 63 15.61 -0.61 0.73
C ALA A 63 16.54 0.36 -0.01
N THR A 64 17.48 -0.19 -0.79
CA THR A 64 18.35 0.59 -1.67
C THR A 64 17.62 1.02 -2.93
N ASP A 65 18.21 1.96 -3.66
CA ASP A 65 17.61 2.53 -4.88
C ASP A 65 17.46 1.52 -6.03
N GLY A 66 16.51 1.85 -6.92
CA GLY A 66 16.30 1.14 -8.18
C GLY A 66 15.72 -0.27 -8.02
N LYS A 67 15.49 -0.90 -9.18
CA LYS A 67 14.90 -2.23 -9.26
C LYS A 67 15.83 -3.32 -8.72
N SER A 68 17.14 -3.12 -8.81
CA SER A 68 18.14 -4.00 -8.19
C SER A 68 18.00 -4.03 -6.66
N GLY A 69 17.75 -2.88 -6.03
CA GLY A 69 17.46 -2.81 -4.60
C GLY A 69 16.20 -3.57 -4.21
N LEU A 70 15.16 -3.53 -5.05
CA LEU A 70 13.97 -4.34 -4.86
C LEU A 70 14.26 -5.84 -5.01
N ALA A 71 15.04 -6.24 -6.02
CA ALA A 71 15.42 -7.64 -6.23
C ALA A 71 16.19 -8.20 -5.02
N HIS A 72 17.17 -7.46 -4.49
CA HIS A 72 17.87 -7.83 -3.25
C HIS A 72 16.95 -7.93 -2.04
N PHE A 73 15.91 -7.09 -1.96
CA PHE A 73 14.93 -7.19 -0.89
C PHE A 73 14.09 -8.46 -1.00
N ILE A 74 13.64 -8.84 -2.21
CA ILE A 74 12.94 -10.11 -2.45
C ILE A 74 13.82 -11.30 -2.06
N GLU A 75 15.10 -11.29 -2.43
CA GLU A 75 16.06 -12.32 -2.03
C GLU A 75 16.18 -12.43 -0.50
N TYR A 76 16.30 -11.29 0.20
CA TYR A 76 16.31 -11.25 1.66
C TYR A 76 15.07 -11.91 2.28
N LEU A 77 13.89 -11.75 1.68
CA LEU A 77 12.65 -12.37 2.17
C LEU A 77 12.66 -13.91 2.08
N LYS A 78 13.51 -14.54 1.24
CA LYS A 78 13.69 -16.00 1.24
C LYS A 78 14.24 -16.52 2.57
N THR A 79 15.00 -15.68 3.29
CA THR A 79 15.56 -16.01 4.61
C THR A 79 14.71 -15.48 5.77
N THR A 80 13.77 -14.59 5.49
CA THR A 80 12.92 -13.93 6.50
C THR A 80 11.46 -14.09 6.13
N LYS A 81 10.76 -15.02 6.80
CA LYS A 81 9.35 -15.34 6.53
C LYS A 81 8.48 -14.09 6.43
N MET A 82 7.91 -13.87 5.24
CA MET A 82 6.90 -12.86 4.94
C MET A 82 5.55 -13.54 4.72
N GLU A 83 4.51 -13.00 5.32
CA GLU A 83 3.11 -13.35 5.03
C GLU A 83 2.32 -12.05 4.95
N GLY A 84 1.28 -11.96 4.13
CA GLY A 84 0.40 -10.81 4.16
C GLY A 84 -0.78 -10.93 3.23
N ASP A 85 -1.82 -10.15 3.52
CA ASP A 85 -3.05 -10.14 2.77
C ASP A 85 -3.36 -8.70 2.33
N VAL A 86 -3.63 -8.52 1.04
CA VAL A 86 -4.22 -7.26 0.56
C VAL A 86 -5.68 -7.19 1.02
N VAL A 87 -5.98 -6.28 1.94
CA VAL A 87 -7.33 -6.12 2.50
C VAL A 87 -8.25 -5.31 1.59
N ARG A 88 -7.71 -4.26 0.99
CA ARG A 88 -8.42 -3.38 0.05
C ARG A 88 -7.43 -2.64 -0.83
N VAL A 89 -7.86 -2.34 -2.05
CA VAL A 89 -7.05 -1.68 -3.07
C VAL A 89 -7.93 -0.75 -3.89
N PHE A 90 -7.40 0.39 -4.30
CA PHE A 90 -8.06 1.30 -5.24
C PHE A 90 -7.04 1.96 -6.18
N GLU A 91 -7.53 2.54 -7.27
CA GLU A 91 -6.73 3.31 -8.22
C GLU A 91 -7.21 4.77 -8.27
N ASP A 92 -6.27 5.72 -8.26
CA ASP A 92 -6.50 7.15 -8.48
C ASP A 92 -5.54 7.66 -9.56
N LYS A 93 -6.07 7.82 -10.78
CA LYS A 93 -5.29 8.13 -11.99
C LYS A 93 -4.18 7.10 -12.22
N ASN A 94 -2.93 7.50 -12.05
CA ASN A 94 -1.75 6.65 -12.24
C ASN A 94 -1.20 6.11 -10.92
N PHE A 95 -1.95 6.16 -9.83
CA PHE A 95 -1.56 5.60 -8.54
C PHE A 95 -2.46 4.41 -8.18
N VAL A 96 -1.86 3.34 -7.67
CA VAL A 96 -2.58 2.25 -7.00
C VAL A 96 -2.21 2.26 -5.53
N VAL A 97 -3.22 2.21 -4.66
CA VAL A 97 -3.04 2.25 -3.20
C VAL A 97 -3.59 0.97 -2.60
N ALA A 98 -2.77 0.27 -1.81
CA ALA A 98 -3.12 -1.00 -1.18
C ALA A 98 -2.99 -0.90 0.35
N HIS A 99 -4.01 -1.35 1.06
CA HIS A 99 -4.02 -1.50 2.51
C HIS A 99 -3.85 -2.98 2.83
N ARG A 100 -2.87 -3.32 3.66
CA ARG A 100 -2.58 -4.72 3.98
C ARG A 100 -2.26 -4.95 5.44
N MET A 101 -2.50 -6.18 5.85
CA MET A 101 -1.93 -6.77 7.06
C MET A 101 -0.82 -7.71 6.62
N SER A 102 0.32 -7.70 7.32
CA SER A 102 1.42 -8.62 7.02
C SER A 102 2.15 -9.04 8.28
N LYS A 103 2.95 -10.10 8.19
CA LYS A 103 3.89 -10.56 9.21
C LYS A 103 5.28 -10.63 8.61
N LEU A 104 6.26 -10.11 9.33
CA LEU A 104 7.67 -10.29 9.00
C LEU A 104 8.38 -10.90 10.20
N GLY A 105 8.95 -12.10 10.05
CA GLY A 105 9.59 -12.81 11.14
C GLY A 105 8.64 -13.05 12.33
N GLY A 106 7.36 -13.31 12.05
CA GLY A 106 6.31 -13.56 13.05
C GLY A 106 5.73 -12.32 13.73
N LYS A 107 6.20 -11.10 13.40
CA LYS A 107 5.66 -9.85 13.96
C LYS A 107 4.63 -9.23 13.03
N ASP A 108 3.42 -8.99 13.57
CA ASP A 108 2.32 -8.35 12.83
C ASP A 108 2.66 -6.90 12.44
N ARG A 109 2.23 -6.53 11.25
CA ARG A 109 2.43 -5.21 10.64
C ARG A 109 1.16 -4.76 9.95
N HIS A 110 0.86 -3.49 10.13
CA HIS A 110 -0.15 -2.75 9.40
C HIS A 110 0.56 -1.87 8.39
N VAL A 111 0.20 -2.00 7.10
CA VAL A 111 0.94 -1.36 6.01
C VAL A 111 -0.02 -0.74 5.01
N ILE A 112 0.34 0.44 4.51
CA ILE A 112 -0.25 1.06 3.33
C ILE A 112 0.86 1.27 2.32
N ASP A 113 0.60 0.88 1.07
CA ASP A 113 1.53 1.04 -0.03
C ASP A 113 0.88 1.79 -1.16
N ILE A 114 1.69 2.59 -1.84
CA ILE A 114 1.31 3.44 -2.95
C ILE A 114 2.29 3.15 -4.07
N PHE A 115 1.77 2.81 -5.24
CA PHE A 115 2.56 2.58 -6.45
C PHE A 115 2.15 3.61 -7.49
N ARG A 116 3.11 4.34 -8.06
CA ARG A 116 2.88 5.18 -9.24
C ARG A 116 3.25 4.42 -10.49
N PHE A 117 2.39 4.51 -11.48
CA PHE A 117 2.55 3.90 -12.80
C PHE A 117 2.87 4.94 -13.87
N LYS A 118 3.61 4.49 -14.87
CA LYS A 118 3.82 5.17 -16.15
C LYS A 118 4.00 4.10 -17.22
N ASP A 119 3.29 4.24 -18.34
CA ASP A 119 3.36 3.32 -19.48
C ASP A 119 3.17 1.84 -19.08
N GLY A 120 2.25 1.60 -18.13
CA GLY A 120 1.93 0.27 -17.61
C GLY A 120 2.97 -0.35 -16.68
N LEU A 121 4.04 0.38 -16.31
CA LEU A 121 5.09 -0.06 -15.39
C LEU A 121 5.03 0.74 -14.09
N ILE A 122 5.39 0.10 -12.98
CA ILE A 122 5.65 0.74 -11.69
C ILE A 122 6.95 1.53 -11.82
N VAL A 123 6.85 2.83 -11.56
CA VAL A 123 7.98 3.77 -11.61
C VAL A 123 8.28 4.41 -10.27
N GLU A 124 7.41 4.26 -9.28
CA GLU A 124 7.67 4.78 -7.93
C GLU A 124 6.86 4.00 -6.90
N HIS A 125 7.44 3.80 -5.72
CA HIS A 125 6.80 3.09 -4.63
C HIS A 125 7.07 3.76 -3.29
N TRP A 126 5.99 3.94 -2.54
CA TRP A 126 6.03 4.28 -1.13
C TRP A 126 5.33 3.19 -0.33
N ASP A 127 5.89 2.85 0.82
CA ASP A 127 5.20 2.14 1.87
C ASP A 127 5.18 2.97 3.14
N ASN A 128 4.30 2.63 4.07
CA ASN A 128 4.40 3.05 5.46
C ASN A 128 4.08 1.84 6.32
N ILE A 129 4.93 1.53 7.29
CA ILE A 129 4.87 0.28 8.04
C ILE A 129 4.80 0.56 9.54
N GLN A 130 3.78 0.03 10.21
CA GLN A 130 3.68 0.03 11.66
C GLN A 130 3.67 -1.41 12.19
N PHE A 131 4.61 -1.73 13.09
CA PHE A 131 4.56 -2.97 13.86
C PHE A 131 3.48 -2.88 14.94
N LEU A 132 2.65 -3.92 15.02
CA LEU A 132 1.54 -3.97 15.95
C LEU A 132 1.95 -4.63 17.27
N LYS A 133 1.50 -4.04 18.38
CA LYS A 133 1.64 -4.62 19.73
C LYS A 133 0.51 -5.59 20.08
N LYS A 134 -0.62 -5.48 19.38
CA LYS A 134 -1.85 -6.27 19.56
C LYS A 134 -2.47 -6.51 18.19
N PRO A 135 -3.21 -7.61 17.98
CA PRO A 135 -3.94 -7.82 16.73
C PRO A 135 -4.86 -6.62 16.42
N LEU A 136 -4.90 -6.23 15.15
CA LEU A 136 -5.78 -5.18 14.64
C LEU A 136 -6.74 -5.82 13.64
N ASN A 137 -8.04 -5.65 13.87
CA ASN A 137 -9.06 -6.08 12.92
C ASN A 137 -9.42 -4.90 12.01
N ILE A 138 -9.08 -5.00 10.74
CA ILE A 138 -9.39 -3.99 9.73
C ILE A 138 -10.38 -4.47 8.68
N VAL A 139 -10.99 -5.65 8.86
CA VAL A 139 -11.89 -6.29 7.88
C VAL A 139 -13.30 -6.44 8.42
N ASP A 140 -13.43 -6.96 9.64
CA ASP A 140 -14.73 -7.31 10.21
C ASP A 140 -15.57 -6.06 10.48
N GLY A 141 -16.74 -5.97 9.83
CA GLY A 141 -17.61 -4.79 9.88
C GLY A 141 -17.12 -3.58 9.08
N TYR A 142 -16.04 -3.69 8.30
CA TYR A 142 -15.49 -2.57 7.54
C TYR A 142 -15.46 -2.83 6.03
N PRO A 143 -15.74 -1.82 5.19
CA PRO A 143 -15.76 -2.02 3.74
C PRO A 143 -14.38 -2.41 3.21
N THR A 144 -14.35 -3.36 2.28
CA THR A 144 -13.15 -3.81 1.56
C THR A 144 -13.20 -3.48 0.07
N LYS A 145 -14.37 -3.04 -0.43
CA LYS A 145 -14.61 -2.69 -1.83
C LYS A 145 -14.89 -1.20 -1.98
N VAL A 146 -14.49 -0.67 -3.12
CA VAL A 146 -14.81 0.69 -3.54
C VAL A 146 -16.31 0.78 -3.87
N THR A 147 -16.97 1.79 -3.32
CA THR A 147 -18.36 2.20 -3.62
C THR A 147 -18.40 3.71 -3.86
N ASP A 148 -19.56 4.29 -4.21
CA ASP A 148 -19.74 5.75 -4.32
C ASP A 148 -18.76 6.45 -5.29
N LEU A 149 -18.46 5.83 -6.43
CA LEU A 149 -17.46 6.33 -7.40
C LEU A 149 -17.74 7.78 -7.85
N ASP A 150 -19.02 8.14 -7.97
CA ASP A 150 -19.50 9.50 -8.28
C ASP A 150 -19.10 10.54 -7.22
N LYS A 151 -18.85 10.11 -5.98
CA LYS A 151 -18.48 10.98 -4.85
C LYS A 151 -16.98 11.16 -4.65
N THR A 152 -16.14 10.55 -5.49
CA THR A 152 -14.66 10.61 -5.35
C THR A 152 -14.13 12.03 -5.10
N LYS A 153 -14.56 13.02 -5.90
CA LYS A 153 -14.13 14.41 -5.75
C LYS A 153 -14.58 15.02 -4.42
N ALA A 154 -15.84 14.80 -4.04
CA ALA A 154 -16.41 15.32 -2.81
C ALA A 154 -15.74 14.70 -1.57
N ASN A 155 -15.50 13.39 -1.59
CA ASN A 155 -14.85 12.67 -0.48
C ASN A 155 -13.39 13.09 -0.30
N LYS A 156 -12.65 13.31 -1.39
CA LYS A 156 -11.30 13.89 -1.33
C LYS A 156 -11.32 15.29 -0.74
N GLN A 157 -12.33 16.12 -1.08
CA GLN A 157 -12.47 17.44 -0.49
C GLN A 157 -12.78 17.37 1.01
N LEU A 158 -13.70 16.51 1.42
CA LEU A 158 -14.03 16.28 2.84
C LEU A 158 -12.78 15.93 3.66
N VAL A 159 -11.94 15.04 3.15
CA VAL A 159 -10.68 14.68 3.81
C VAL A 159 -9.70 15.85 3.82
N ARG A 160 -9.59 16.63 2.74
CA ARG A 160 -8.74 17.85 2.76
C ARG A 160 -9.17 18.84 3.83
N GLU A 161 -10.46 19.06 4.00
CA GLU A 161 -10.99 19.91 5.08
C GLU A 161 -10.65 19.34 6.45
N TYR A 162 -10.86 18.04 6.68
CA TYR A 162 -10.48 17.37 7.93
C TYR A 162 -8.98 17.54 8.28
N LEU A 163 -8.11 17.57 7.27
CA LEU A 163 -6.66 17.69 7.45
C LEU A 163 -6.20 19.12 7.78
N LYS A 164 -6.97 20.16 7.44
CA LYS A 164 -6.57 21.57 7.68
C LYS A 164 -6.40 21.88 9.17
N ASP A 165 -7.23 21.28 10.02
CA ASP A 165 -7.20 21.51 11.46
C ASP A 165 -6.13 20.69 12.18
N LYS A 166 -5.22 20.04 11.44
CA LYS A 166 -4.17 19.19 12.00
C LYS A 166 -2.84 19.92 12.00
N ASN A 167 -2.12 19.81 13.12
CA ASN A 167 -0.76 20.33 13.25
C ASN A 167 0.25 19.39 12.55
N TYR A 168 0.12 19.27 11.23
CA TYR A 168 1.03 18.49 10.38
C TYR A 168 2.12 19.39 9.84
N VAL A 169 3.31 18.83 9.64
CA VAL A 169 4.39 19.55 8.95
C VAL A 169 3.98 19.80 7.51
N LYS A 170 3.49 18.74 6.83
CA LYS A 170 3.04 18.80 5.44
C LYS A 170 2.14 17.63 5.12
N THR A 171 1.16 17.86 4.25
CA THR A 171 0.43 16.79 3.55
C THR A 171 0.92 16.73 2.10
N TYR A 172 1.51 15.61 1.71
CA TYR A 172 2.12 15.39 0.40
C TYR A 172 1.10 14.86 -0.61
N MET A 173 0.22 13.95 -0.18
CA MET A 173 -0.76 13.32 -1.07
C MET A 173 -2.12 13.23 -0.42
N VAL A 174 -3.16 13.38 -1.25
CA VAL A 174 -4.54 12.97 -0.94
C VAL A 174 -5.06 12.24 -2.18
N LEU A 175 -5.09 10.92 -2.09
CA LEU A 175 -5.50 9.98 -3.15
C LEU A 175 -6.86 9.40 -2.77
N GLY A 176 -7.73 9.12 -3.73
CA GLY A 176 -9.01 8.50 -3.40
C GLY A 176 -9.80 8.02 -4.60
N GLN A 177 -10.65 7.03 -4.33
CA GLN A 177 -11.61 6.46 -5.26
C GLN A 177 -12.86 6.10 -4.48
N GLY A 178 -13.98 6.72 -4.85
CA GLY A 178 -15.27 6.49 -4.22
C GLY A 178 -15.26 6.75 -2.71
N ASN A 179 -15.67 5.75 -1.93
CA ASN A 179 -15.72 5.76 -0.46
C ASN A 179 -14.34 5.70 0.23
N PHE A 180 -13.24 5.45 -0.48
CA PHE A 180 -11.90 5.40 0.09
C PHE A 180 -11.07 6.63 -0.28
N VAL A 181 -10.39 7.18 0.73
CA VAL A 181 -9.40 8.24 0.56
C VAL A 181 -8.20 7.94 1.43
N VAL A 182 -6.98 8.20 0.94
CA VAL A 182 -5.73 8.07 1.67
C VAL A 182 -4.99 9.39 1.69
N SER A 183 -4.51 9.80 2.86
CA SER A 183 -3.57 10.91 3.00
C SER A 183 -2.16 10.42 3.35
N VAL A 184 -1.16 11.13 2.81
CA VAL A 184 0.26 10.95 3.13
C VAL A 184 0.77 12.25 3.72
N SER A 185 1.16 12.22 4.98
CA SER A 185 1.56 13.42 5.72
C SER A 185 2.81 13.19 6.55
N GLU A 186 3.56 14.26 6.78
CA GLU A 186 4.63 14.32 7.77
C GLU A 186 4.12 15.01 9.03
N ILE A 187 4.42 14.42 10.18
CA ILE A 187 4.09 14.98 11.49
C ILE A 187 5.34 15.00 12.37
N LYS A 188 5.33 15.88 13.38
CA LYS A 188 6.32 15.86 14.46
C LYS A 188 5.70 15.38 15.75
N LYS A 189 6.44 14.56 16.49
CA LYS A 189 6.16 14.22 17.89
C LYS A 189 7.43 14.49 18.68
N ASP A 190 7.34 15.42 19.62
CA ASP A 190 8.50 15.97 20.33
C ASP A 190 9.58 16.43 19.32
N LYS A 191 10.77 15.81 19.36
CA LYS A 191 11.89 16.09 18.46
C LYS A 191 11.94 15.20 17.21
N ASP A 192 11.08 14.19 17.13
CA ASP A 192 11.14 13.15 16.10
C ASP A 192 10.14 13.42 14.98
N SER A 193 10.55 13.12 13.74
CA SER A 193 9.68 13.20 12.56
C SER A 193 9.07 11.84 12.25
N TYR A 194 7.81 11.83 11.83
CA TYR A 194 7.05 10.63 11.51
C TYR A 194 6.35 10.78 10.17
N SER A 195 6.27 9.68 9.44
CA SER A 195 5.40 9.51 8.29
C SER A 195 4.07 8.93 8.77
N LEU A 196 2.99 9.67 8.49
CA LEU A 196 1.63 9.31 8.85
C LEU A 196 0.82 9.08 7.58
N TYR A 197 0.41 7.83 7.38
CA TYR A 197 -0.51 7.45 6.31
C TYR A 197 -1.87 7.17 6.96
N GLN A 198 -2.93 7.76 6.42
CA GLN A 198 -4.27 7.60 6.97
C GLN A 198 -5.21 7.11 5.89
N TRP A 199 -5.87 5.98 6.14
CA TRP A 199 -6.92 5.43 5.29
C TRP A 199 -8.29 5.82 5.85
N PHE A 200 -9.03 6.62 5.10
CA PHE A 200 -10.37 7.09 5.41
C PHE A 200 -11.41 6.23 4.69
N THR A 201 -12.45 5.83 5.41
CA THR A 201 -13.72 5.38 4.83
C THR A 201 -14.74 6.48 4.99
N ILE A 202 -15.44 6.80 3.90
CA ILE A 202 -16.49 7.81 3.86
C ILE A 202 -17.82 7.12 3.59
N LYS A 203 -18.84 7.45 4.38
CA LYS A 203 -20.20 6.98 4.23
C LYS A 203 -21.15 8.13 4.55
N ASP A 204 -22.22 8.29 3.78
CA ASP A 204 -23.25 9.31 3.99
C ASP A 204 -22.66 10.73 4.20
N ASN A 205 -21.66 11.08 3.37
CA ASN A 205 -20.92 12.36 3.40
C ASN A 205 -20.17 12.64 4.72
N LYS A 206 -19.85 11.60 5.50
CA LYS A 206 -19.10 11.70 6.75
C LYS A 206 -17.93 10.72 6.76
N ILE A 207 -16.84 11.10 7.43
CA ILE A 207 -15.74 10.17 7.71
C ILE A 207 -16.24 9.16 8.75
N GLU A 208 -16.44 7.92 8.33
CA GLU A 208 -16.91 6.82 9.18
C GLU A 208 -15.76 6.20 9.96
N HIS A 209 -14.60 6.05 9.33
CA HIS A 209 -13.44 5.43 9.96
C HIS A 209 -12.12 5.98 9.43
N ILE A 210 -11.08 5.95 10.30
CA ILE A 210 -9.70 6.31 9.95
C ILE A 210 -8.75 5.25 10.52
N TRP A 211 -8.11 4.46 9.66
CA TRP A 211 -6.94 3.65 10.05
C TRP A 211 -5.67 4.46 9.83
N LYS A 212 -4.78 4.46 10.82
CA LYS A 212 -3.51 5.19 10.75
C LYS A 212 -2.37 4.20 10.75
N VAL A 213 -1.45 4.36 9.80
CA VAL A 213 -0.13 3.75 9.85
C VAL A 213 0.86 4.86 10.16
N GLU A 214 1.54 4.76 11.28
CA GLU A 214 2.53 5.73 11.70
C GLU A 214 3.91 5.08 11.79
N GLU A 215 4.88 5.67 11.07
CA GLU A 215 6.25 5.18 11.03
C GLU A 215 7.22 6.29 11.41
N LYS A 216 8.07 6.03 12.40
CA LYS A 216 9.15 6.96 12.77
C LYS A 216 10.17 7.06 11.64
N ILE A 217 10.49 8.27 11.22
CA ILE A 217 11.53 8.53 10.23
C ILE A 217 12.89 8.49 10.96
N PRO A 218 13.77 7.52 10.67
CA PRO A 218 15.10 7.47 11.27
C PRO A 218 15.97 8.64 10.78
N PRO A 219 17.09 8.95 11.45
CA PRO A 219 18.05 9.93 10.95
C PRO A 219 18.59 9.51 9.58
N ARG A 220 18.96 10.50 8.75
CA ARG A 220 19.43 10.32 7.36
C ARG A 220 20.56 9.29 7.23
N SER A 221 21.45 9.23 8.23
CA SER A 221 22.58 8.27 8.27
C SER A 221 22.17 6.79 8.30
N LYS A 222 20.89 6.48 8.57
CA LYS A 222 20.36 5.12 8.56
C LYS A 222 19.57 4.75 7.29
N TRP A 223 19.45 5.68 6.34
CA TRP A 223 18.67 5.45 5.12
C TRP A 223 19.51 4.69 4.10
N LYS A 224 18.91 3.71 3.43
CA LYS A 224 19.58 2.93 2.37
C LYS A 224 19.42 3.52 0.96
N ASN A 225 18.55 4.51 0.79
CA ASN A 225 18.30 5.17 -0.49
C ASN A 225 18.50 6.69 -0.40
N SER A 226 18.55 7.36 -1.55
CA SER A 226 18.59 8.83 -1.61
C SER A 226 17.25 9.55 -1.73
N ASN A 227 16.16 8.84 -2.02
CA ASN A 227 14.86 9.45 -2.37
C ASN A 227 14.09 9.99 -1.17
N GLY A 228 14.36 9.48 0.03
CA GLY A 228 13.66 9.88 1.24
C GLY A 228 12.27 9.26 1.38
N LYS A 229 11.50 9.70 2.39
CA LYS A 229 10.26 9.03 2.80
C LYS A 229 9.01 9.44 2.02
N PHE A 230 9.05 10.59 1.34
CA PHE A 230 7.92 11.21 0.66
C PHE A 230 8.25 11.52 -0.79
#